data_AF-B9XQ52-F1
#
_entry.id   AF-B9XQ52-F1
#
_cell.length_a   1.000
_cell.length_b   1.000
_cell.length_c   1.000
_cell.angle_alpha   90.00
_cell.angle_beta   90.00
_cell.angle_gamma   90.00
#
_symmetry.space_group_name_H-M   'P 1'
#
loop_
_entity.id
_entity.type
_entity.pdbx_description
1 polymer ?
#
loop_
_entity_poly.entity_id
_entity_poly.type
_entity_poly.pdbx_seq_one_letter_code
_entity_poly.pdbx_strand_id
1 'polypeptide(L)'
;MLSIKKLWPFLLLPLLIAGCTTTPASFTNLTPQDQLRNANNLYPVEVAFNSRQQTLRWDSVRPSVVIGTDFFPMKQTPLMKNRYETLVPIPPGNKVVYYRFRIDYDYTGFGKPGTNSTLSDVYRIQVIDK
;
A
#
# COMPACT_ATOMS: atom_id res chain seq x y z
N MET A 1 15.02 53.26 -5.10
CA MET A 1 14.22 52.54 -6.13
C MET A 1 14.96 51.24 -6.46
N LEU A 2 14.58 50.12 -5.83
CA LEU A 2 15.17 48.82 -6.15
C LEU A 2 14.70 48.40 -7.56
N SER A 3 15.66 48.15 -8.45
CA SER A 3 15.37 47.83 -9.86
C SER A 3 14.81 46.40 -9.97
N ILE A 4 13.51 46.31 -10.28
CA ILE A 4 12.73 45.07 -10.47
C ILE A 4 13.35 44.08 -11.46
N LYS A 5 14.26 44.54 -12.34
CA LYS A 5 14.87 43.73 -13.40
C LYS A 5 15.89 42.69 -12.90
N LYS A 6 16.40 42.81 -11.66
CA LYS A 6 17.41 41.88 -11.09
C LYS A 6 16.81 40.77 -10.21
N LEU A 7 15.50 40.77 -9.98
CA LEU A 7 14.81 39.74 -9.17
C LEU A 7 14.34 38.53 -9.97
N TRP A 8 14.49 38.56 -11.30
CA TRP A 8 14.01 37.50 -12.20
C TRP A 8 14.61 36.10 -11.94
N PRO A 9 15.91 35.91 -11.63
CA PRO A 9 16.44 34.58 -11.38
C PRO A 9 16.03 34.02 -10.00
N PHE A 10 15.57 34.88 -9.09
CA PHE A 10 15.16 34.47 -7.75
C PHE A 10 13.74 33.88 -7.71
N LEU A 11 12.91 34.17 -8.71
CA LEU A 11 11.54 33.67 -8.83
C LEU A 11 11.44 32.22 -9.35
N LEU A 12 12.52 31.69 -9.95
CA LEU A 12 12.60 30.32 -10.48
C LEU A 12 13.07 29.28 -9.44
N LEU A 13 13.66 29.74 -8.33
CA LEU A 13 14.19 28.88 -7.27
C LEU A 13 13.11 28.06 -6.51
N PRO A 14 11.90 28.57 -6.21
CA PRO A 14 10.89 27.78 -5.52
C PRO A 14 10.24 26.69 -6.40
N LEU A 15 10.33 26.78 -7.74
CA LEU A 15 9.76 25.77 -8.65
C LEU A 15 10.55 24.46 -8.67
N LEU A 16 11.84 24.51 -8.33
CA LEU A 16 12.73 23.33 -8.30
C LEU A 16 12.58 22.50 -7.01
N ILE A 17 11.97 23.06 -5.96
CA ILE A 17 11.81 22.39 -4.66
C ILE A 17 10.47 21.66 -4.56
N ALA A 18 9.52 21.95 -5.47
CA ALA A 18 8.30 21.14 -5.65
C ALA A 18 8.61 19.86 -6.46
N GLY A 19 9.65 19.13 -6.07
CA GLY A 19 9.80 17.74 -6.47
C GLY A 19 8.61 16.98 -5.88
N CYS A 20 7.66 16.63 -6.75
CA CYS A 20 6.51 15.81 -6.39
C CYS A 20 6.98 14.65 -5.49
N THR A 21 6.31 14.47 -4.36
CA THR A 21 6.44 13.33 -3.46
C THR A 21 6.14 12.05 -4.24
N THR A 22 7.12 11.58 -4.99
CA THR A 22 7.04 10.33 -5.74
C THR A 22 7.19 9.23 -4.70
N THR A 23 6.06 8.85 -4.10
CA THR A 23 6.00 7.65 -3.27
C THR A 23 6.43 6.47 -4.15
N PRO A 24 7.55 5.80 -3.82
CA PRO A 24 8.09 4.74 -4.68
C PRO A 24 7.16 3.54 -4.76
N ALA A 25 6.25 3.39 -3.79
CA ALA A 25 5.22 2.36 -3.71
C ALA A 25 3.82 2.99 -3.60
N SER A 26 2.84 2.36 -4.24
CA SER A 26 1.44 2.77 -4.25
C SER A 26 0.55 1.57 -3.94
N PHE A 27 -0.37 1.77 -3.00
CA PHE A 27 -1.37 0.80 -2.59
C PHE A 27 -2.75 1.31 -2.99
N THR A 28 -3.49 0.49 -3.72
CA THR A 28 -4.91 0.72 -3.97
C THR A 28 -5.69 -0.34 -3.20
N ASN A 29 -6.38 0.09 -2.14
CA ASN A 29 -7.25 -0.80 -1.40
C ASN A 29 -8.50 -1.09 -2.23
N LEU A 30 -8.72 -2.35 -2.55
CA LEU A 30 -9.84 -2.83 -3.36
C LEU A 30 -10.89 -3.53 -2.49
N THR A 31 -10.63 -3.62 -1.19
CA THR A 31 -11.52 -4.21 -0.20
C THR A 31 -12.74 -3.32 0.00
N PRO A 32 -13.96 -3.85 -0.11
CA PRO A 32 -15.15 -3.13 0.30
C PRO A 32 -15.04 -2.71 1.77
N GLN A 33 -15.23 -1.41 2.03
CA GLN A 33 -15.18 -0.88 3.39
C GLN A 33 -16.28 -1.50 4.25
N ASP A 34 -17.47 -1.65 3.69
CA ASP A 34 -18.62 -2.22 4.36
C ASP A 34 -18.86 -3.65 3.86
N GLN A 35 -18.92 -4.61 4.78
CA GLN A 35 -19.15 -6.02 4.45
C GLN A 35 -20.25 -6.60 5.32
N LEU A 36 -21.18 -7.33 4.71
CA LEU A 36 -22.27 -7.99 5.44
C LEU A 36 -21.71 -9.13 6.29
N ARG A 37 -22.21 -9.26 7.51
CA ARG A 37 -21.87 -10.38 8.38
C ARG A 37 -22.22 -11.70 7.70
N ASN A 38 -21.25 -12.61 7.68
CA ASN A 38 -21.39 -13.96 7.12
C ASN A 38 -21.21 -15.03 8.21
N ALA A 39 -21.59 -16.27 7.91
CA ALA A 39 -21.61 -17.36 8.89
C ALA A 39 -20.21 -17.88 9.27
N ASN A 40 -19.22 -17.74 8.39
CA ASN A 40 -17.87 -18.24 8.60
C ASN A 40 -16.90 -17.20 9.21
N ASN A 41 -17.35 -15.94 9.35
CA ASN A 41 -16.56 -14.82 9.87
C ASN A 41 -15.24 -14.56 9.11
N LEU A 42 -15.20 -14.94 7.83
CA LEU A 42 -14.06 -14.72 6.95
C LEU A 42 -14.41 -13.64 5.92
N TYR A 43 -13.59 -12.60 5.86
CA TYR A 43 -13.88 -11.42 5.05
C TYR A 43 -12.80 -11.27 3.98
N PRO A 44 -13.18 -11.11 2.69
CA PRO A 44 -12.23 -10.84 1.63
C PRO A 44 -11.53 -9.50 1.85
N VAL A 45 -10.21 -9.52 1.67
CA VAL A 45 -9.35 -8.35 1.64
C VAL A 45 -8.52 -8.40 0.38
N GLU A 46 -8.47 -7.29 -0.34
CA GLU A 46 -7.83 -7.19 -1.63
C GLU A 46 -7.07 -5.87 -1.81
N VAL A 47 -5.91 -5.95 -2.46
CA VAL A 47 -5.06 -4.80 -2.76
C VAL A 47 -4.44 -4.91 -4.14
N ALA A 48 -4.31 -3.77 -4.82
CA ALA A 48 -3.39 -3.62 -5.94
C ALA A 48 -2.14 -2.86 -5.48
N PHE A 49 -0.97 -3.45 -5.69
CA PHE A 49 0.33 -2.89 -5.32
C PHE A 49 1.14 -2.52 -6.56
N ASN A 50 1.48 -1.25 -6.70
CA ASN A 50 2.32 -0.75 -7.78
C ASN A 50 3.58 -0.11 -7.21
N SER A 51 4.70 -0.23 -7.92
CA SER A 51 5.96 0.39 -7.53
C SER A 51 6.64 1.05 -8.72
N ARG A 52 7.21 2.24 -8.49
CA ARG A 52 8.09 2.93 -9.44
C ARG A 52 9.56 2.57 -9.25
N GLN A 53 9.88 1.78 -8.23
CA GLN A 53 11.23 1.31 -7.97
C GLN A 53 11.64 0.28 -9.03
N GLN A 54 12.48 0.69 -9.98
CA GLN A 54 12.95 -0.17 -11.07
C GLN A 54 13.78 -1.37 -10.59
N THR A 55 14.40 -1.26 -9.43
CA THR A 55 15.22 -2.33 -8.85
C THR A 55 14.40 -3.40 -8.12
N LEU A 56 13.10 -3.19 -7.91
CA LEU A 56 12.22 -4.14 -7.24
C LEU A 56 12.11 -5.44 -8.06
N ARG A 57 12.27 -6.57 -7.38
CA ARG A 57 12.11 -7.91 -7.97
C ARG A 57 10.68 -8.40 -7.76
N TRP A 58 9.85 -8.30 -8.80
CA TRP A 58 8.41 -8.62 -8.70
C TRP A 58 8.12 -10.08 -8.31
N ASP A 59 8.99 -11.01 -8.67
CA ASP A 59 8.94 -12.43 -8.30
C ASP A 59 9.11 -12.67 -6.78
N SER A 60 9.72 -11.73 -6.07
CA SER A 60 9.98 -11.84 -4.63
C SER A 60 8.89 -11.22 -3.76
N VAL A 61 7.86 -10.60 -4.36
CA VAL A 61 6.82 -9.87 -3.64
C VAL A 61 6.00 -10.83 -2.77
N ARG A 62 5.99 -10.55 -1.46
CA ARG A 62 5.26 -11.29 -0.44
C ARG A 62 4.29 -10.35 0.27
N PRO A 63 3.03 -10.28 -0.19
CA PRO A 63 2.01 -9.44 0.42
C PRO A 63 1.41 -10.10 1.65
N SER A 64 1.07 -9.29 2.65
CA SER A 64 0.33 -9.72 3.84
C SER A 64 -0.62 -8.63 4.32
N VAL A 65 -1.77 -9.02 4.86
CA VAL A 65 -2.63 -8.15 5.65
C VAL A 65 -2.16 -8.20 7.10
N VAL A 66 -2.00 -7.05 7.72
CA VAL A 66 -1.58 -6.91 9.12
C VAL A 66 -2.77 -6.42 9.95
N ILE A 67 -3.19 -7.21 10.94
CA ILE A 67 -4.24 -6.85 11.91
C ILE A 67 -3.64 -6.99 13.30
N GLY A 68 -3.44 -5.87 14.01
CA GLY A 68 -2.70 -5.90 15.26
C GLY A 68 -1.27 -6.44 15.06
N THR A 69 -0.98 -7.60 15.65
CA THR A 69 0.30 -8.32 15.53
C THR A 69 0.26 -9.47 14.53
N ASP A 70 -0.91 -9.78 13.97
CA ASP A 70 -1.13 -10.94 13.12
C ASP A 70 -0.88 -10.60 11.66
N PHE A 71 -0.29 -11.55 10.93
CA PHE A 71 0.02 -11.45 9.50
C PHE A 71 -0.74 -12.52 8.73
N PHE A 72 -1.57 -12.08 7.79
CA PHE A 72 -2.34 -12.95 6.90
C PHE A 72 -1.74 -12.89 5.50
N PRO A 73 -1.04 -13.93 5.03
CA PRO A 73 -0.42 -13.93 3.70
C PRO A 73 -1.49 -13.81 2.62
N MET A 74 -1.17 -13.07 1.56
CA MET A 74 -2.05 -12.90 0.42
C MET A 74 -1.54 -13.69 -0.78
N LYS A 75 -2.48 -14.22 -1.56
CA LYS A 75 -2.19 -14.88 -2.83
C LYS A 75 -2.41 -13.90 -3.98
N GLN A 76 -1.65 -14.05 -5.05
CA GLN A 76 -1.86 -13.29 -6.26
C GLN A 76 -3.19 -13.70 -6.91
N THR A 77 -4.00 -12.71 -7.32
CA THR A 77 -5.25 -12.96 -8.04
C THR A 77 -4.94 -13.50 -9.44
N PRO A 78 -5.65 -14.54 -9.93
CA PRO A 78 -5.42 -15.10 -11.26
C PRO A 78 -5.42 -14.02 -12.36
N LEU A 79 -4.52 -14.16 -13.33
CA LEU A 79 -4.37 -13.27 -14.50
C LEU A 79 -3.95 -11.82 -14.18
N MET A 80 -3.68 -11.47 -12.92
CA MET A 80 -3.29 -10.12 -12.50
C MET A 80 -1.90 -10.17 -11.86
N LYS A 81 -0.97 -9.29 -12.27
CA LYS A 81 0.42 -9.31 -11.77
C LYS A 81 0.64 -8.51 -10.47
N ASN A 82 -0.25 -7.57 -10.19
CA ASN A 82 -0.09 -6.58 -9.14
C ASN A 82 -1.23 -6.62 -8.11
N ARG A 83 -2.10 -7.63 -8.17
CA ARG A 83 -3.31 -7.74 -7.35
C ARG A 83 -3.23 -8.97 -6.48
N TYR A 84 -3.58 -8.79 -5.21
CA TYR A 84 -3.46 -9.82 -4.20
C TYR A 84 -4.71 -9.85 -3.33
N GLU A 85 -5.11 -11.04 -2.93
CA GLU A 85 -6.32 -11.29 -2.15
C GLU A 85 -6.04 -12.28 -1.01
N THR A 86 -6.77 -12.13 0.09
CA THR A 86 -6.82 -13.13 1.17
C THR A 86 -8.15 -13.06 1.91
N LEU A 87 -8.38 -14.03 2.79
CA LEU A 87 -9.49 -14.01 3.74
C LEU A 87 -8.95 -13.73 5.13
N VAL A 88 -9.52 -12.75 5.81
CA VAL A 88 -9.17 -12.44 7.20
C VAL A 88 -10.30 -12.84 8.15
N PRO A 89 -9.98 -13.47 9.30
CA PRO A 89 -10.97 -13.75 10.32
C PRO A 89 -11.32 -12.47 11.09
N ILE A 90 -12.60 -12.15 11.18
CA ILE A 90 -13.10 -11.08 12.06
C ILE A 90 -14.03 -11.71 13.09
N PRO A 91 -13.61 -11.81 14.37
CA PRO A 91 -14.41 -12.47 15.41
C PRO A 91 -15.85 -11.96 15.49
N PRO A 92 -16.81 -12.83 15.85
CA PRO A 92 -18.17 -12.41 16.18
C PRO A 92 -18.15 -11.28 17.23
N GLY A 93 -19.01 -10.28 17.06
CA GLY A 93 -19.08 -9.11 17.94
C GLY A 93 -18.20 -7.93 17.49
N ASN A 94 -17.14 -8.16 16.71
CA ASN A 94 -16.37 -7.07 16.13
C ASN A 94 -17.13 -6.47 14.93
N LYS A 95 -17.38 -5.17 15.00
CA LYS A 95 -18.02 -4.40 13.91
C LYS A 95 -17.02 -3.59 13.09
N VAL A 96 -15.85 -3.29 13.64
CA VAL A 96 -14.81 -2.54 12.94
C VAL A 96 -13.47 -3.23 13.16
N VAL A 97 -12.72 -3.42 12.08
CA VAL A 97 -11.35 -3.94 12.13
C VAL A 97 -10.46 -3.02 11.35
N TYR A 98 -9.35 -2.61 11.96
CA TYR A 98 -8.31 -1.83 11.32
C TYR A 98 -7.20 -2.75 10.83
N TYR A 99 -6.69 -2.47 9.64
CA TYR A 99 -5.65 -3.27 9.03
C TYR A 99 -4.71 -2.43 8.15
N ARG A 100 -3.56 -3.00 7.82
CA ARG A 100 -2.63 -2.47 6.82
C ARG A 100 -2.24 -3.56 5.84
N PHE A 101 -1.77 -3.17 4.68
CA PHE A 101 -1.01 -4.06 3.81
C PHE A 101 0.47 -3.89 4.08
N ARG A 102 1.19 -5.02 4.17
CA ARG A 102 2.64 -5.08 4.18
C ARG A 102 3.10 -5.81 2.93
N ILE A 103 4.08 -5.25 2.24
CA ILE A 103 4.76 -5.91 1.13
C ILE A 103 6.22 -6.06 1.49
N ASP A 104 6.66 -7.30 1.71
CA ASP A 104 8.08 -7.63 1.75
C ASP A 104 8.53 -7.97 0.31
N TYR A 105 9.70 -7.48 -0.08
CA TYR A 105 10.24 -7.69 -1.43
C TYR A 105 11.77 -7.60 -1.43
N ASP A 106 12.39 -8.23 -2.40
CA ASP A 106 13.81 -8.09 -2.70
C ASP A 106 14.01 -7.03 -3.79
N TYR A 107 15.18 -6.40 -3.79
CA TYR A 107 15.58 -5.44 -4.80
C TYR A 107 17.03 -5.64 -5.22
N THR A 108 17.32 -5.34 -6.48
CA THR A 108 18.67 -5.36 -7.04
C THR A 108 19.35 -4.02 -6.75
N GLY A 109 20.15 -3.97 -5.68
CA GLY A 109 20.98 -2.80 -5.39
C GLY A 109 22.20 -2.68 -6.30
N PHE A 110 22.86 -1.52 -6.29
CA PHE A 110 24.19 -1.39 -6.87
C PHE A 110 25.18 -2.26 -6.07
N GLY A 111 25.56 -3.40 -6.63
CA GLY A 111 26.47 -4.36 -6.02
C GLY A 111 25.77 -5.57 -5.42
N LYS A 112 25.07 -5.41 -4.28
CA LYS A 112 24.42 -6.51 -3.56
C LYS A 112 22.89 -6.42 -3.60
N PRO A 113 22.17 -7.52 -3.84
CA PRO A 113 20.74 -7.60 -3.59
C PRO A 113 20.43 -7.31 -2.12
N GLY A 114 19.26 -6.72 -1.86
CA GLY A 114 18.76 -6.48 -0.51
C GLY A 114 17.28 -6.84 -0.40
N THR A 115 16.79 -6.91 0.84
CA THR A 115 15.37 -7.09 1.14
C THR A 115 14.85 -5.82 1.80
N ASN A 116 13.62 -5.44 1.47
CA ASN A 116 12.96 -4.29 2.06
C ASN A 116 11.47 -4.60 2.30
N SER A 117 10.82 -3.74 3.08
CA SER A 117 9.39 -3.81 3.36
C SER A 117 8.76 -2.44 3.16
N THR A 118 7.53 -2.42 2.67
CA THR A 118 6.69 -1.21 2.65
C THR A 118 5.33 -1.51 3.28
N LEU A 119 4.77 -0.51 3.94
CA LEU A 119 3.48 -0.56 4.62
C LEU A 119 2.54 0.47 4.00
N SER A 120 1.27 0.08 3.86
CA SER A 120 0.21 1.01 3.47
C SER A 120 -0.22 1.89 4.65
N ASP A 121 -1.08 2.86 4.34
CA ASP A 121 -1.91 3.53 5.34
C ASP A 121 -2.83 2.53 6.07
N VAL A 122 -3.41 2.98 7.18
CA VAL A 122 -4.41 2.21 7.91
C VAL A 122 -5.74 2.26 7.16
N TYR A 123 -6.29 1.09 6.87
CA TYR A 123 -7.64 0.91 6.35
C TYR A 123 -8.55 0.29 7.41
N ARG A 124 -9.85 0.27 7.12
CA ARG A 124 -10.85 -0.37 7.99
C ARG A 124 -11.86 -1.18 7.20
N ILE A 125 -12.32 -2.27 7.79
CA ILE A 125 -13.56 -2.96 7.41
C ILE A 125 -14.60 -2.68 8.49
N GLN A 126 -15.80 -2.35 8.06
CA GLN A 126 -17.00 -2.27 8.89
C GLN A 126 -17.91 -3.46 8.55
N VAL A 127 -18.12 -4.32 9.55
CA VAL A 127 -19.04 -5.45 9.44
C VAL A 127 -20.44 -4.99 9.79
N ILE A 128 -21.34 -5.07 8.83
CA ILE A 128 -22.75 -4.69 8.97
C ILE A 128 -23.56 -5.95 9.27
N ASP A 129 -24.27 -5.93 10.39
CA ASP A 129 -25.23 -6.97 10.74
C ASP A 129 -26.42 -6.90 9.77
N LYS A 130 -26.95 -8.05 9.36
CA LYS A 130 -28.16 -8.11 8.52
C LYS A 130 -29.41 -7.76 9.31
#